data_AF-A0A6S7EH72-F1
#
_entry.id   AF-A0A6S7EH72-F1
#
_cell.length_a   1.000
_cell.length_b   1.000
_cell.length_c   1.000
_cell.angle_alpha   90.00
_cell.angle_beta   90.00
_cell.angle_gamma   90.00
#
_symmetry.space_group_name_H-M   'P 1'
#
loop_
_entity.id
_entity.type
_entity.pdbx_description
1 polymer ?
#
loop_
_entity_poly.entity_id
_entity_poly.type
_entity_poly.pdbx_seq_one_letter_code
_entity_poly.pdbx_strand_id
1 'polypeptide(L)' 'MELVDARRPAEPAPAVAAALVNGLRHAGVLIGASGPQANVLKIRPPLTFQKAHADLLLQALEQQCAAARP' A
#
# COMPACT_ATOMS: atom_id res chain seq x y z
N MET A 1 6.26 -0.24 5.10
CA MET A 1 5.69 1.12 5.20
C MET A 1 4.49 1.04 6.13
N GLU A 2 4.44 1.85 7.18
CA GLU A 2 3.37 1.82 8.19
C GLU A 2 2.35 2.94 7.93
N LEU A 3 1.07 2.64 8.06
CA LEU A 3 -0.03 3.59 7.87
C LEU A 3 -0.66 3.96 9.22
N VAL A 4 -0.83 5.26 9.43
CA VAL A 4 -1.40 5.85 10.66
C VAL A 4 -2.54 6.80 10.30
N ASP A 5 -3.44 7.07 11.25
CA ASP A 5 -4.52 8.04 11.07
C ASP A 5 -3.90 9.44 10.93
N ALA A 6 -4.22 10.15 9.85
CA ALA A 6 -3.68 11.47 9.56
C ALA A 6 -4.02 12.51 10.65
N ARG A 7 -5.14 12.33 11.36
CA ARG A 7 -5.57 13.22 12.45
C ARG A 7 -5.01 12.77 13.81
N ARG A 8 -4.63 11.49 13.93
CA ARG A 8 -4.12 10.88 15.16
C ARG A 8 -2.93 9.97 14.82
N PRO A 9 -1.72 10.53 14.62
CA PRO A 9 -0.58 9.77 14.09
C PRO A 9 -0.09 8.62 14.97
N ALA A 10 -0.48 8.58 16.25
CA ALA A 10 -0.21 7.46 17.16
C ALA A 10 -1.16 6.27 16.94
N GLU A 11 -2.25 6.46 16.19
CA GLU A 11 -3.23 5.41 15.89
C GLU A 11 -2.96 4.77 14.52
N PRO A 12 -2.90 3.44 14.44
CA PRO A 12 -2.80 2.70 13.18
C PRO A 12 -3.99 2.95 12.25
N ALA A 13 -3.78 2.89 10.94
CA ALA A 13 -4.83 3.00 9.92
C ALA A 13 -5.02 1.70 9.10
N PRO A 14 -5.52 0.60 9.70
CA PRO A 14 -5.75 -0.66 8.99
C PRO A 14 -6.77 -0.56 7.86
N ALA A 15 -7.80 0.27 8.03
CA ALA A 15 -8.82 0.46 6.99
C ALA A 15 -8.24 1.10 5.73
N VAL A 16 -7.35 2.08 5.89
CA VAL A 16 -6.62 2.71 4.77
C VAL A 16 -5.67 1.70 4.13
N ALA A 17 -4.97 0.90 4.93
CA ALA A 17 -4.11 -0.17 4.43
C ALA A 17 -4.89 -1.18 3.58
N ALA A 18 -6.05 -1.63 4.05
CA ALA A 18 -6.91 -2.55 3.32
C ALA A 18 -7.48 -1.93 2.03
N ALA A 19 -7.85 -0.64 2.07
CA ALA A 19 -8.31 0.08 0.89
C ALA A 19 -7.21 0.18 -0.18
N LEU A 20 -5.99 0.56 0.22
CA LEU A 20 -4.84 0.64 -0.68
C LEU A 20 -4.47 -0.72 -1.28
N VAL A 21 -4.42 -1.79 -0.46
CA VAL A 21 -4.15 -3.15 -0.96
C VAL A 21 -5.18 -3.57 -2.00
N ASN A 22 -6.46 -3.32 -1.75
CA ASN A 22 -7.52 -3.64 -2.71
C ASN A 22 -7.47 -2.74 -3.95
N GLY A 23 -7.19 -1.45 -3.82
CA GLY A 23 -7.03 -0.53 -4.95
C GLY A 23 -5.90 -0.97 -5.87
N LEU A 24 -4.73 -1.29 -5.30
CA LEU A 24 -3.59 -1.83 -6.02
C LEU A 24 -3.91 -3.16 -6.70
N ARG A 25 -4.66 -4.05 -6.03
CA ARG A 25 -5.15 -5.30 -6.63
C ARG A 25 -5.97 -5.04 -7.90
N HIS A 26 -6.88 -4.07 -7.88
CA HIS A 26 -7.67 -3.69 -9.06
C HIS A 26 -6.80 -3.06 -10.17
N ALA A 27 -5.72 -2.37 -9.80
CA ALA A 27 -4.72 -1.84 -10.73
C ALA A 27 -3.70 -2.90 -11.22
N GLY A 28 -3.87 -4.18 -10.88
CA GLY A 28 -2.99 -5.27 -11.30
C GLY A 28 -1.70 -5.41 -10.50
N VAL A 29 -1.55 -4.68 -9.39
CA VAL A 29 -0.37 -4.74 -8.51
C VAL A 29 -0.72 -5.49 -7.23
N LEU A 30 -0.11 -6.67 -7.04
CA LEU A 30 -0.39 -7.54 -5.90
C LEU A 30 0.59 -7.28 -4.75
N ILE A 31 0.07 -6.71 -3.67
CA ILE A 31 0.77 -6.57 -2.39
C ILE A 31 -0.12 -7.04 -1.24
N GLY A 32 0.42 -7.10 -0.01
CA GLY A 32 -0.36 -7.43 1.17
C GLY A 32 -0.20 -6.40 2.29
N ALA A 33 -1.07 -6.50 3.30
CA ALA A 33 -0.86 -5.86 4.60
C ALA A 33 -0.31 -6.88 5.61
N SER A 34 0.37 -6.40 6.64
CA SER A 34 0.99 -7.22 7.69
C SER A 34 1.17 -6.43 8.99
N GLY A 35 1.76 -7.09 9.99
CA GLY A 35 1.93 -6.54 11.34
C GLY A 35 0.72 -6.78 12.25
N PRO A 36 0.86 -6.59 13.57
CA PRO A 36 -0.21 -6.88 14.55
C PRO A 36 -1.48 -6.07 14.30
N GLN A 37 -1.33 -4.87 13.74
CA GLN A 37 -2.42 -3.92 13.50
C GLN A 37 -2.83 -3.86 12.02
N ALA A 38 -2.32 -4.77 11.17
CA ALA A 38 -2.63 -4.85 9.74
C ALA A 38 -2.48 -3.52 8.96
N ASN A 39 -1.63 -2.60 9.43
CA ASN A 39 -1.42 -1.27 8.86
C ASN A 39 -0.08 -1.16 8.11
N VAL A 40 0.70 -2.25 8.02
CA VAL A 40 2.00 -2.24 7.34
C VAL A 40 1.90 -2.85 5.96
N LEU A 41 2.12 -2.05 4.91
CA LEU A 41 2.19 -2.53 3.53
C LEU A 41 3.45 -3.38 3.32
N LYS A 42 3.26 -4.56 2.76
CA LYS A 42 4.28 -5.60 2.51
C LYS A 42 4.44 -5.83 1.02
N ILE A 43 5.66 -5.60 0.54
CA ILE A 43 6.07 -5.80 -0.85
C ILE A 43 7.14 -6.90 -0.86
N ARG A 44 6.87 -8.03 -1.54
CA ARG A 44 7.79 -9.16 -1.67
C ARG A 44 7.78 -9.67 -3.11
N PRO A 45 8.45 -8.97 -4.03
CA PRO A 45 8.42 -9.35 -5.43
C PRO A 45 9.35 -10.56 -5.67
N PRO A 46 9.22 -11.24 -6.83
CA PRO A 46 10.18 -12.25 -7.27
C PRO A 46 11.61 -11.67 -7.43
N LEU A 47 12.64 -12.52 -7.39
CA LEU A 47 14.04 -12.07 -7.56
C LEU A 47 14.34 -11.48 -8.94
N THR A 48 13.54 -11.79 -9.96
CA THR A 48 13.64 -11.22 -11.32
C THR A 48 13.01 -9.84 -11.44
N PHE A 49 12.55 -9.24 -10.34
CA PHE A 49 11.94 -7.93 -10.33
C PHE A 49 12.94 -6.84 -10.74
N GLN A 50 12.51 -5.99 -11.67
CA GLN A 50 13.35 -4.97 -12.28
C GLN A 50 12.86 -3.57 -11.90
N LYS A 51 13.69 -2.58 -12.18
CA LYS A 51 13.36 -1.17 -11.95
C LYS A 51 12.04 -0.76 -12.61
N ALA A 52 11.78 -1.18 -13.84
CA ALA A 52 10.53 -0.86 -14.54
C ALA A 52 9.27 -1.36 -13.80
N HIS A 53 9.37 -2.50 -13.10
CA HIS A 53 8.27 -2.99 -12.27
C HIS A 53 8.11 -2.18 -10.98
N ALA A 54 9.22 -1.67 -10.42
CA ALA A 54 9.19 -0.75 -9.29
C ALA A 54 8.51 0.56 -9.67
N ASP A 55 8.82 1.10 -10.85
CA ASP A 55 8.23 2.32 -11.38
C ASP A 55 6.71 2.16 -11.54
N LEU A 56 6.26 1.01 -12.10
CA LEU A 56 4.83 0.69 -12.21
C LEU A 56 4.15 0.58 -10.83
N LEU A 57 4.79 -0.08 -9.86
CA LEU A 57 4.27 -0.19 -8.50
C LEU A 57 4.11 1.17 -7.84
N LEU A 58 5.13 2.04 -7.95
CA LEU A 58 5.12 3.37 -7.37
C LEU A 58 4.05 4.25 -8.01
N GLN A 59 3.93 4.22 -9.35
CA GLN A 59 2.89 4.96 -10.07
C GLN A 59 1.49 4.53 -9.63
N ALA A 60 1.22 3.22 -9.54
CA ALA A 60 -0.06 2.72 -9.07
C ALA A 60 -0.32 3.10 -7.61
N LEU A 61 0.70 3.03 -6.74
CA LEU A 61 0.59 3.41 -5.34
C LEU A 61 0.26 4.90 -5.17
N GLU A 62 0.93 5.78 -5.91
CA GLU A 62 0.64 7.23 -5.88
C GLU A 62 -0.81 7.52 -6.29
N GLN A 63 -1.30 6.88 -7.34
CA GLN A 63 -2.69 7.01 -7.78
C GLN A 63 -3.68 6.56 -6.69
N GLN A 64 -3.43 5.42 -6.05
CA GLN A 64 -4.30 4.92 -4.99
C GLN A 64 -4.22 5.78 -3.72
N CYS A 65 -3.05 6.30 -3.36
CA CYS A 65 -2.88 7.21 -2.24
C CYS A 65 -3.62 8.54 -2.48
N ALA A 66 -3.60 9.07 -3.70
CA ALA A 66 -4.37 10.25 -4.06
C ALA A 66 -5.88 10.02 -3.96
N ALA A 67 -6.36 8.84 -4.38
CA ALA A 67 -7.77 8.46 -4.29
C ALA A 67 -8.24 8.14 -2.87
N ALA A 68 -7.35 7.63 -2.01
CA ALA A 68 -7.63 7.25 -0.63
C ALA A 68 -7.51 8.42 0.36
N ARG A 69 -7.19 9.63 -0.12
CA ARG A 69 -7.08 10.82 0.73
C ARG A 69 -8.49 11.23 1.20
N PRO A 70 -8.76 11.24 2.51
CA PRO A 70 -10.04 11.69 3.05
C PRO A 70 -10.25 13.19 2.84
#